data_AF-A0A392NKS0-F1
#
_entry.id   AF-A0A392NKS0-F1
#
_cell.length_a   1.000
_cell.length_b   1.000
_cell.length_c   1.000
_cell.angle_alpha   90.00
_cell.angle_beta   90.00
_cell.angle_gamma   90.00
#
_symmetry.space_group_name_H-M   'P 1'
#
loop_
_entity.id
_entity.type
_entity.pdbx_description
1 polymer ?
#
loop_
_entity_poly.entity_id
_entity_poly.type
_entity_poly.pdbx_seq_one_letter_code
_entity_poly.pdbx_strand_id
1 'polypeptide(L)'
;EKKKTRHPQLLYEAKLYSILQGESGVPSMKWCGTDGDHNVLVIDLLGRSLEDLFVFCGSKFSLKTVLMLADQMVTTDSCLDFKWQH
;
A
#
# COMPACT_ATOMS: atom_id res chain seq x y z
N GLU A 1 4.86 -7.79 14.11
CA GLU A 1 5.70 -6.85 14.93
C GLU A 1 5.51 -7.13 16.42
N LYS A 2 6.53 -7.06 17.28
CA LYS A 2 6.33 -7.29 18.73
C LYS A 2 5.40 -6.22 19.33
N LYS A 3 4.48 -6.63 20.20
CA LYS A 3 3.49 -5.77 20.87
C LYS A 3 4.12 -4.66 21.73
N LYS A 4 5.37 -4.85 22.16
CA LYS A 4 6.17 -3.91 22.97
C LYS A 4 7.27 -3.19 22.17
N THR A 5 7.03 -2.85 20.91
CA THR A 5 7.92 -1.93 20.20
C THR A 5 7.67 -0.49 20.67
N ARG A 6 8.73 0.33 20.75
CA ARG A 6 8.60 1.76 21.13
C ARG A 6 7.69 2.54 20.18
N HIS A 7 7.56 2.07 18.94
CA HIS A 7 6.71 2.64 17.90
C HIS A 7 5.99 1.49 17.19
N PRO A 8 4.73 1.16 17.56
CA PRO A 8 3.97 0.12 16.90
C PRO A 8 3.54 0.57 15.50
N GLN A 9 4.35 0.26 14.49
CA GLN A 9 4.15 0.69 13.10
C GLN A 9 2.93 0.01 12.46
N LEU A 10 2.72 -1.28 12.74
CA LEU A 10 1.62 -2.05 12.15
C LEU A 10 0.23 -1.55 12.56
N LEU A 11 0.08 -1.04 13.78
CA LEU A 11 -1.21 -0.51 14.25
C LEU A 11 -1.57 0.81 13.54
N TYR A 12 -0.56 1.62 13.22
CA TYR A 12 -0.76 2.84 12.44
C TYR A 12 -1.07 2.49 10.98
N GLU A 13 -0.34 1.55 10.39
CA GLU A 13 -0.60 1.05 9.04
C GLU A 13 -2.00 0.45 8.91
N ALA A 14 -2.44 -0.38 9.87
CA ALA A 14 -3.78 -0.96 9.85
C ALA A 14 -4.89 0.10 9.87
N LYS A 15 -4.71 1.18 10.66
CA LYS A 15 -5.63 2.32 10.67
C LYS A 15 -5.63 3.03 9.32
N LEU A 16 -4.45 3.22 8.72
CA LEU A 16 -4.33 3.84 7.41
C LEU A 16 -5.08 3.00 6.36
N TYR A 17 -4.80 1.69 6.28
CA TYR A 17 -5.52 0.78 5.37
C TYR A 17 -7.03 0.75 5.60
N SER A 18 -7.51 0.96 6.83
CA SER A 18 -8.95 1.08 7.10
C SER A 18 -9.57 2.35 6.54
N ILE A 19 -8.85 3.47 6.51
CA ILE A 19 -9.32 4.75 5.94
C ILE A 19 -9.25 4.68 4.40
N LEU A 20 -8.20 4.05 3.89
CA LEU A 20 -7.96 3.88 2.45
C LEU A 20 -8.78 2.76 1.83
N GLN A 21 -9.54 2.01 2.63
CA GLN A 21 -10.41 0.97 2.14
C GLN A 21 -11.45 1.56 1.17
N GLY A 22 -11.56 0.96 -0.02
CA GLY A 22 -12.46 1.42 -1.09
C GLY A 22 -11.78 2.26 -2.18
N GLU A 23 -10.50 2.59 -2.03
CA GLU A 23 -9.73 3.28 -3.07
C GLU A 23 -9.23 2.33 -4.16
N SER A 24 -9.32 2.77 -5.42
CA SER A 24 -8.79 2.02 -6.55
C SER A 24 -7.25 2.07 -6.54
N GLY A 25 -6.61 0.90 -6.44
CA GLY A 25 -5.15 0.78 -6.38
C GLY A 25 -4.55 0.57 -4.98
N VAL A 26 -5.37 0.61 -3.92
CA VAL A 26 -4.93 0.27 -2.55
C VAL A 26 -5.42 -1.14 -2.19
N PRO A 27 -4.54 -2.06 -1.69
CA PRO A 27 -4.97 -3.38 -1.26
C PRO A 27 -5.94 -3.29 -0.08
N SER A 28 -7.01 -4.08 -0.09
CA SER A 28 -7.95 -4.09 1.03
C SER A 28 -7.34 -4.84 2.21
N MET A 29 -7.55 -4.32 3.41
CA MET A 29 -7.23 -5.04 4.64
C MET A 29 -8.26 -6.13 4.88
N LYS A 30 -7.80 -7.38 4.96
CA LYS A 30 -8.63 -8.55 5.28
C LYS A 30 -8.77 -8.75 6.77
N TRP A 31 -7.68 -8.57 7.50
CA TRP A 31 -7.67 -8.77 8.95
C TRP A 31 -6.53 -8.02 9.61
N CYS A 32 -6.78 -7.47 10.79
CA CYS A 32 -5.75 -6.92 11.66
C CYS A 32 -6.03 -7.42 13.07
N GLY A 33 -4.99 -7.91 13.74
CA GLY A 33 -5.11 -8.39 15.10
C GLY A 33 -3.77 -8.60 15.77
N THR A 34 -3.84 -9.05 17.01
CA THR A 34 -2.65 -9.42 17.79
C THR A 34 -2.68 -10.92 18.01
N ASP A 35 -1.67 -11.62 17.52
CA ASP A 35 -1.43 -13.04 17.78
C ASP A 35 -0.30 -13.18 18.82
N GLY A 36 -0.67 -13.54 20.05
CA GLY A 36 0.23 -13.59 21.20
C GLY A 36 0.90 -12.23 21.49
N ASP A 37 2.22 -12.21 21.34
CA ASP A 37 3.06 -11.01 21.50
C ASP A 37 3.34 -10.28 20.19
N HIS A 38 2.67 -10.63 19.09
CA HIS A 38 2.90 -10.03 17.78
C HIS A 38 1.64 -9.41 17.19
N ASN A 39 1.74 -8.18 16.67
CA ASN A 39 0.75 -7.59 15.79
C ASN A 39 0.90 -8.20 14.39
N VAL A 40 -0.23 -8.58 13.80
CA VAL A 40 -0.36 -9.23 12.49
C VAL A 40 -1.37 -8.43 11.66
N LEU A 41 -0.98 -8.10 10.43
CA LEU A 41 -1.80 -7.42 9.45
C LEU A 41 -1.88 -8.31 8.20
N VAL A 42 -3.10 -8.59 7.76
CA VAL A 42 -3.40 -9.38 6.57
C VAL A 42 -4.07 -8.44 5.57
N ILE A 43 -3.39 -8.22 4.45
CA ILE A 43 -3.87 -7.44 3.31
C ILE A 43 -4.00 -8.34 2.08
N ASP A 44 -4.69 -7.85 1.06
CA ASP A 44 -4.70 -8.50 -0.26
C ASP A 44 -3.28 -8.62 -0.82
N LEU A 45 -2.98 -9.80 -1.39
CA LEU A 45 -1.70 -10.06 -2.02
C LEU A 45 -1.58 -9.21 -3.29
N LEU A 46 -0.74 -8.19 -3.23
CA LEU A 46 -0.35 -7.44 -4.41
C LEU A 46 0.59 -8.30 -5.29
N GLY A 47 0.53 -8.07 -6.60
CA GLY A 47 1.35 -8.77 -7.58
C GLY A 47 2.84 -8.43 -7.46
N ARG A 48 3.58 -8.70 -8.54
CA ARG A 48 5.03 -8.41 -8.61
C ARG A 48 5.28 -6.93 -8.32
N SER A 49 6.34 -6.66 -7.56
CA SER A 49 6.73 -5.29 -7.22
C SER A 49 7.10 -4.50 -8.48
N LEU A 50 6.99 -3.17 -8.43
CA LEU A 50 7.49 -2.32 -9.52
C LEU A 50 9.00 -2.51 -9.74
N GLU A 51 9.74 -2.91 -8.70
CA GLU A 51 11.16 -3.24 -8.78
C GLU A 51 11.38 -4.51 -9.62
N ASP A 52 10.58 -5.56 -9.42
CA ASP A 52 10.62 -6.77 -10.25
C ASP A 52 10.28 -6.46 -11.73
N LEU A 53 9.32 -5.56 -11.97
CA LEU A 53 8.97 -5.10 -13.31
C LEU A 53 10.08 -4.25 -13.93
N PHE A 54 10.78 -3.44 -13.14
CA PHE A 54 11.92 -2.64 -13.58
C PHE A 54 13.11 -3.51 -13.99
N VAL A 55 13.41 -4.54 -13.19
CA VAL A 55 14.43 -5.54 -13.49
C VAL A 55 14.04 -6.34 -14.74
N PHE A 56 12.78 -6.76 -14.84
CA PHE A 56 12.27 -7.48 -16.02
C PHE A 56 12.36 -6.66 -17.31
N CYS A 57 12.15 -5.35 -17.25
CA CYS A 57 12.27 -4.44 -18.39
C CYS A 57 13.73 -4.04 -18.73
N GLY A 58 14.74 -4.65 -18.10
CA GLY A 58 16.15 -4.34 -18.39
C GLY A 58 16.54 -2.92 -17.98
N SER A 59 15.99 -2.44 -16.86
CA SER A 59 16.27 -1.11 -16.27
C SER A 59 15.85 0.09 -17.14
N LYS A 60 14.98 -0.12 -18.14
CA LYS A 60 14.35 0.97 -18.90
C LYS A 60 12.86 0.71 -19.10
N PHE A 61 12.03 1.55 -18.51
CA PHE A 61 10.61 1.59 -18.88
C PHE A 61 10.42 2.35 -20.19
N SER A 62 9.48 1.88 -21.02
CA SER A 62 9.03 2.65 -22.18
C SER A 62 8.27 3.91 -21.70
N LEU A 63 8.27 4.97 -22.50
CA LEU A 63 7.53 6.20 -22.17
C LEU A 63 6.04 5.93 -21.86
N LYS A 64 5.44 4.97 -22.58
CA LYS A 64 4.07 4.51 -22.33
C LYS A 64 3.90 3.93 -20.93
N THR A 65 4.83 3.08 -20.49
CA THR A 65 4.79 2.47 -19.14
C THR A 65 5.00 3.52 -18.05
N VAL A 66 5.94 4.45 -18.25
CA VAL A 66 6.18 5.56 -17.30
C VAL A 66 4.92 6.42 -17.15
N LEU A 67 4.27 6.77 -18.26
CA LEU A 67 3.07 7.60 -18.23
C LEU A 67 1.89 6.88 -17.56
N MET A 68 1.72 5.57 -17.81
CA MET A 68 0.69 4.77 -17.13
C MET A 68 0.93 4.67 -15.63
N LEU A 69 2.19 4.56 -15.18
CA LEU A 69 2.53 4.56 -13.76
C LEU A 69 2.31 5.92 -13.11
N ALA A 70 2.71 7.00 -13.80
CA ALA A 70 2.50 8.36 -13.31
C ALA A 70 1.00 8.69 -13.16
N ASP A 71 0.18 8.30 -14.14
CA ASP A 71 -1.27 8.48 -14.09
C ASP A 71 -1.91 7.74 -12.91
N GLN A 72 -1.48 6.49 -12.67
CA GLN A 72 -1.90 5.73 -11.49
C GLN A 72 -1.48 6.40 -10.18
N MET A 73 -0.22 6.83 -10.04
CA MET A 73 0.29 7.46 -8.81
C MET A 73 -0.44 8.78 -8.51
N VAL A 74 -0.64 9.62 -9.53
CA VAL A 74 -1.35 10.91 -9.39
C VAL A 74 -2.83 10.69 -9.04
N THR A 75 -3.46 9.67 -9.64
CA THR A 75 -4.84 9.31 -9.30
C THR A 75 -4.96 8.86 -7.85
N THR A 76 -3.99 8.09 -7.35
CA THR A 76 -3.97 7.68 -5.94
C THR A 76 -3.76 8.86 -4.99
N ASP A 77 -2.77 9.73 -5.24
CA ASP A 77 -2.50 10.90 -4.38
C ASP A 77 -3.67 11.90 -4.35
N SER A 78 -4.25 12.20 -5.51
CA SER A 78 -5.40 13.14 -5.57
C SER A 78 -6.65 12.60 -4.87
N CYS A 79 -6.89 11.28 -4.93
CA CYS A 79 -8.01 10.68 -4.22
C CYS A 79 -7.77 10.59 -2.70
N LEU A 80 -6.52 10.36 -2.31
CA LEU A 80 -6.10 10.45 -0.90
C LEU A 80 -6.40 11.84 -0.35
N ASP A 81 -5.95 12.90 -1.02
CA ASP A 81 -6.22 14.28 -0.61
C ASP A 81 -7.73 14.58 -0.49
N PHE A 82 -8.54 14.10 -1.44
CA PHE A 82 -10.00 14.26 -1.39
C PHE A 82 -10.62 13.59 -0.15
N LYS A 83 -10.15 12.40 0.22
CA LYS A 83 -10.59 11.68 1.43
C LYS A 83 -10.03 12.24 2.74
N TRP A 84 -8.87 12.90 2.71
CA TRP A 84 -8.33 13.56 3.89
C TRP A 84 -9.06 14.87 4.21
N GLN A 85 -9.69 15.48 3.20
CA GLN A 85 -10.43 16.74 3.35
C GLN A 85 -11.90 16.56 3.80
N HIS A 86 -12.47 15.36 3.67
CA HIS A 86 -13.88 15.04 3.90
C HIS A 86 -14.07 13.94 4.96
#